data_AF-A0A8T9SXU1-F1
#
_entry.id   AF-A0A8T9SXU1-F1
#
_cell.length_a   1.000
_cell.length_b   1.000
_cell.length_c   1.000
_cell.angle_alpha   90.00
_cell.angle_beta   90.00
_cell.angle_gamma   90.00
#
_symmetry.space_group_name_H-M   'P 1'
#
loop_
_entity.id
_entity.type
_entity.pdbx_description
1 polymer ?
#
loop_
_entity_poly.entity_id
_entity_poly.type
_entity_poly.pdbx_seq_one_letter_code
_entity_poly.pdbx_strand_id
1 'polypeptide(L)'
;MKLYAWSAFFALCLSQAAIGKSALQPKDSTTYQQIVAERAHKIAITLDLTDPERVKKAEKIIAKQYIDLRQIHDARDKQVNIAKTNSEYSTQQVNAAVKKIEEQTGKRQDKLHEKYLAKLSNPLSPAQVDKVKDGMTYNALPITYRNYLAMIPDLSEEQKVQIKAWLTEAREHAMDGGSSKEKLGWFEKYKGKITNYLTAAHYDLKKLEADWLSRTESQKATHNKSAGNAESVKRAQVVLDSLKITDGTKRAKVQALLTQHFDSLNSIFQRRKSAMQTASQYADKELANARGEAAWSAASGKLNKVHAIFLGKLSTELSADNIEKVKDVMTEGGCRKEYKNYLALFPGLNPVQRTQVWAYLTEARDNAMNAESADVRKQWFIKYRGRANNFLSAAGYDLRKATEDLEKHQNKNAIKK
;
A
#
# COMPACT_ATOMS: atom_id res chain seq x y z
N MET A 1 -6.07 6.45 -44.63
CA MET A 1 -5.41 7.73 -44.27
C MET A 1 -6.15 8.31 -43.07
N LYS A 2 -5.37 8.81 -42.11
CA LYS A 2 -5.70 9.22 -40.73
C LYS A 2 -6.99 10.05 -40.57
N LEU A 3 -7.68 9.86 -39.45
CA LEU A 3 -8.28 10.91 -38.62
C LEU A 3 -8.47 10.36 -37.19
N TYR A 4 -7.40 10.47 -36.39
CA TYR A 4 -7.41 10.36 -34.93
C TYR A 4 -6.96 11.72 -34.37
N ALA A 5 -7.88 12.43 -33.71
CA ALA A 5 -7.69 13.64 -32.88
C ALA A 5 -9.09 13.91 -32.27
N TRP A 6 -9.32 14.12 -30.97
CA TRP A 6 -8.57 14.67 -29.84
C TRP A 6 -9.01 13.92 -28.56
N SER A 7 -8.21 13.62 -27.53
CA SER A 7 -7.37 14.41 -26.60
C SER A 7 -8.11 15.47 -25.74
N ALA A 8 -7.87 15.35 -24.42
CA ALA A 8 -8.15 16.29 -23.33
C ALA A 8 -9.52 16.20 -22.63
N PHE A 9 -9.55 15.62 -21.41
CA PHE A 9 -10.08 16.29 -20.22
C PHE A 9 -9.70 15.48 -18.96
N PHE A 10 -8.61 15.89 -18.30
CA PHE A 10 -8.46 16.00 -16.83
C PHE A 10 -7.04 16.53 -16.53
N ALA A 11 -6.78 17.76 -16.99
CA ALA A 11 -5.76 18.61 -16.40
C ALA A 11 -6.48 19.50 -15.38
N LEU A 12 -6.40 19.14 -14.10
CA LEU A 12 -6.82 20.03 -13.03
C LEU A 12 -5.62 20.92 -12.69
N CYS A 13 -5.70 22.20 -13.06
CA CYS A 13 -4.83 23.24 -12.57
C CYS A 13 -4.89 23.29 -11.04
N LEU A 14 -3.86 22.76 -10.39
CA LEU A 14 -3.42 23.25 -9.09
C LEU A 14 -2.31 24.28 -9.38
N SER A 15 -2.61 25.53 -9.07
CA SER A 15 -1.66 26.65 -9.04
C SER A 15 -0.36 26.24 -8.33
N GLN A 16 0.73 26.15 -9.08
CA GLN A 16 2.07 26.08 -8.54
C GLN A 16 2.42 27.45 -7.97
N ALA A 17 2.26 27.62 -6.67
CA ALA A 17 3.20 28.45 -5.93
C ALA A 17 4.55 27.70 -5.99
N ALA A 18 5.57 28.34 -6.54
CA ALA A 18 6.92 27.81 -6.58
C ALA A 18 7.44 27.61 -5.15
N ILE A 19 7.36 26.38 -4.64
CA ILE A 19 8.10 25.97 -3.45
C ILE A 19 9.37 25.30 -3.98
N GLY A 20 10.48 26.03 -3.89
CA GLY A 20 11.80 25.53 -4.20
C GLY A 20 12.09 24.22 -3.47
N LYS A 21 12.92 23.38 -4.09
CA LYS A 21 13.52 22.20 -3.48
C LYS A 21 14.21 22.58 -2.16
N SER A 22 13.49 22.44 -1.06
CA SER A 22 14.07 22.32 0.27
C SER A 22 13.75 20.91 0.73
N ALA A 23 14.78 20.10 0.97
CA ALA A 23 14.63 18.98 1.88
C ALA A 23 14.10 19.58 3.19
N LEU A 24 12.85 19.28 3.54
CA LEU A 24 12.24 19.71 4.79
C LEU A 24 12.97 19.03 5.95
N GLN A 25 14.13 19.58 6.34
CA GLN A 25 14.52 19.59 7.74
C GLN A 25 13.56 20.56 8.43
N PRO A 26 12.77 20.12 9.42
CA PRO A 26 11.92 21.02 10.17
C PRO A 26 12.77 22.13 10.78
N LYS A 27 12.55 23.36 10.31
CA LYS A 27 13.27 24.56 10.75
C LYS A 27 12.80 25.05 12.13
N ASP A 28 11.67 24.53 12.62
CA ASP A 28 11.08 24.86 13.91
C ASP A 28 11.22 23.71 14.91
N SER A 29 11.74 24.02 16.11
CA SER A 29 11.96 23.05 17.19
C SER A 29 10.67 22.35 17.63
N THR A 30 9.53 23.05 17.59
CA THR A 30 8.18 22.54 17.94
C THR A 30 7.72 21.44 16.98
N THR A 31 7.94 21.60 15.67
CA THR A 31 7.55 20.62 14.64
C THR A 31 8.38 19.34 14.73
N TYR A 32 9.69 19.47 15.02
CA TYR A 32 10.55 18.30 15.21
C TYR A 32 10.16 17.50 16.47
N GLN A 33 9.84 18.17 17.57
CA GLN A 33 9.37 17.53 18.81
C GLN A 33 8.12 16.68 18.58
N GLN A 34 7.16 17.18 17.79
CA GLN A 34 5.96 16.41 17.42
C GLN A 34 6.30 15.15 16.61
N ILE A 35 7.20 15.26 15.63
CA ILE A 35 7.62 14.12 14.79
C ILE A 35 8.29 13.03 15.63
N VAL A 36 9.19 13.40 16.55
CA VAL A 36 9.87 12.42 17.41
C VAL A 36 8.94 11.84 18.48
N ALA A 37 7.95 12.60 18.95
CA ALA A 37 6.92 12.11 19.85
C ALA A 37 6.06 11.04 19.16
N GLU A 38 5.55 11.31 17.94
CA GLU A 38 4.78 10.33 17.18
C GLU A 38 5.59 9.06 16.88
N ARG A 39 6.88 9.22 16.54
CA ARG A 39 7.78 8.08 16.31
C ARG A 39 8.00 7.26 17.58
N ALA A 40 8.25 7.92 18.71
CA ALA A 40 8.44 7.27 19.99
C ALA A 40 7.18 6.53 20.43
N HIS A 41 6.00 7.15 20.22
CA HIS A 41 4.72 6.54 20.50
C HIS A 41 4.52 5.23 19.72
N LYS A 42 4.76 5.27 18.39
CA LYS A 42 4.67 4.08 17.52
C LYS A 42 5.60 2.94 17.97
N ILE A 43 6.75 3.24 18.56
CA ILE A 43 7.64 2.21 19.12
C ILE A 43 7.09 1.71 20.46
N ALA A 44 6.71 2.62 21.36
CA ALA A 44 6.25 2.28 22.71
C ALA A 44 5.01 1.38 22.71
N ILE A 45 4.07 1.56 21.78
CA ILE A 45 2.86 0.72 21.69
C ILE A 45 3.14 -0.74 21.27
N THR A 46 4.32 -1.03 20.71
CA THR A 46 4.71 -2.41 20.33
C THR A 46 5.34 -3.21 21.48
N LEU A 47 5.51 -2.57 22.64
CA LEU A 47 6.12 -3.17 23.82
C LEU A 47 5.15 -4.03 24.64
N ASP A 48 3.86 -4.05 24.27
CA ASP A 48 2.79 -4.82 24.91
C ASP A 48 2.70 -4.57 26.42
N LEU A 49 2.93 -3.32 26.83
CA LEU A 49 2.84 -2.90 28.23
C LEU A 49 1.38 -2.72 28.61
N THR A 50 0.96 -3.33 29.71
CA THR A 50 -0.40 -3.21 30.26
C THR A 50 -0.59 -1.94 31.09
N ASP A 51 0.49 -1.37 31.62
CA ASP A 51 0.49 -0.16 32.43
C ASP A 51 0.68 1.10 31.54
N PRO A 52 -0.34 1.97 31.44
CA PRO A 52 -0.27 3.19 30.62
C PRO A 52 0.83 4.17 31.05
N GLU A 53 1.18 4.23 32.34
CA GLU A 53 2.23 5.13 32.82
C GLU A 53 3.62 4.62 32.43
N ARG A 54 3.82 3.30 32.38
CA ARG A 54 5.04 2.71 31.81
C ARG A 54 5.17 2.96 30.31
N VAL A 55 4.06 2.91 29.55
CA VAL A 55 4.05 3.26 28.11
C VAL A 55 4.50 4.72 27.92
N LYS A 56 3.87 5.66 28.64
CA LYS A 56 4.24 7.08 28.58
C LYS A 56 5.69 7.34 28.99
N LYS A 57 6.18 6.63 30.01
CA LYS A 57 7.58 6.75 30.46
C LYS A 57 8.55 6.26 29.37
N ALA A 58 8.29 5.12 28.76
CA ALA A 58 9.08 4.60 27.64
C ALA A 58 9.07 5.55 26.44
N GLU A 59 7.90 6.05 26.06
CA GLU A 59 7.72 7.03 24.98
C GLU A 59 8.57 8.29 25.21
N LYS A 60 8.51 8.88 26.42
CA LYS A 60 9.31 10.05 26.78
C LYS A 60 10.82 9.78 26.69
N ILE A 61 11.28 8.62 27.15
CA ILE A 61 12.69 8.24 27.11
C ILE A 61 13.16 8.10 25.65
N ILE A 62 12.38 7.44 24.79
CA ILE A 62 12.69 7.25 23.37
C ILE A 62 12.70 8.60 22.62
N ALA A 63 11.69 9.44 22.83
CA ALA A 63 11.62 10.76 22.21
C ALA A 63 12.81 11.63 22.59
N LYS A 64 13.20 11.61 23.88
CA LYS A 64 14.36 12.35 24.38
C LYS A 64 15.66 11.88 23.73
N GLN A 65 15.82 10.58 23.50
CA GLN A 65 17.02 10.05 22.83
C GLN A 65 17.16 10.57 21.40
N TYR A 66 16.07 10.63 20.63
CA TYR A 66 16.13 11.22 19.28
C TYR A 66 16.56 12.68 19.31
N ILE A 67 16.06 13.46 20.28
CA ILE A 67 16.43 14.87 20.45
C ILE A 67 17.92 15.00 20.83
N ASP A 68 18.39 14.18 21.77
CA ASP A 68 19.76 14.25 22.26
C ASP A 68 20.77 13.83 21.19
N LEU A 69 20.48 12.77 20.43
CA LEU A 69 21.27 12.38 19.27
C LEU A 69 21.31 13.50 18.23
N ARG A 70 20.16 14.11 17.90
CA ARG A 70 20.11 15.23 16.96
C ARG A 70 21.00 16.39 17.41
N GLN A 71 20.98 16.78 18.68
CA GLN A 71 21.84 17.86 19.17
C GLN A 71 23.33 17.55 19.00
N ILE A 72 23.74 16.31 19.25
CA ILE A 72 25.11 15.86 19.04
C ILE A 72 25.48 15.94 17.55
N HIS A 73 24.61 15.46 16.67
CA HIS A 73 24.84 15.46 15.22
C HIS A 73 24.82 16.86 14.61
N ASP A 74 23.88 17.73 14.99
CA ASP A 74 23.81 19.11 14.50
C ASP A 74 25.09 19.88 14.90
N ALA A 75 25.60 19.65 16.11
CA ALA A 75 26.87 20.24 16.56
C ALA A 75 28.08 19.70 15.77
N ARG A 76 28.14 18.38 15.53
CA ARG A 76 29.17 17.75 14.69
C ARG A 76 29.13 18.34 13.27
N ASP A 77 27.97 18.37 12.64
CA ASP A 77 27.81 18.80 11.25
C ASP A 77 28.22 20.27 11.08
N LYS A 78 27.88 21.12 12.07
CA LYS A 78 28.36 22.50 12.11
C LYS A 78 29.89 22.58 12.19
N GLN A 79 30.53 21.82 13.08
CA GLN A 79 31.99 21.80 13.24
C GLN A 79 32.70 21.26 11.99
N VAL A 80 32.18 20.19 11.40
CA VAL A 80 32.69 19.60 10.16
C VAL A 80 32.58 20.59 9.00
N ASN A 81 31.45 21.30 8.89
CA ASN A 81 31.29 22.32 7.86
C ASN A 81 32.32 23.45 8.02
N ILE A 82 32.49 23.97 9.25
CA ILE A 82 33.51 24.99 9.55
C ILE A 82 34.91 24.52 9.14
N ALA A 83 35.28 23.28 9.49
CA ALA A 83 36.59 22.72 9.13
C ALA A 83 36.77 22.57 7.61
N LYS A 84 35.72 22.16 6.88
CA LYS A 84 35.75 21.98 5.42
C LYS A 84 35.75 23.28 4.63
N THR A 85 35.16 24.35 5.17
CA THR A 85 35.09 25.66 4.51
C THR A 85 36.22 26.60 4.93
N ASN A 86 37.14 26.16 5.80
CA ASN A 86 38.27 26.96 6.21
C ASN A 86 39.32 27.02 5.09
N SER A 87 39.48 28.20 4.47
CA SER A 87 40.42 28.44 3.37
C SER A 87 41.89 28.36 3.78
N GLU A 88 42.20 28.41 5.07
CA GLU A 88 43.57 28.28 5.60
C GLU A 88 44.02 26.82 5.73
N TYR A 89 43.08 25.86 5.69
CA TYR A 89 43.40 24.44 5.86
C TYR A 89 43.76 23.80 4.52
N SER A 90 44.90 23.11 4.50
CA SER A 90 45.17 22.11 3.47
C SER A 90 44.22 20.91 3.59
N THR A 91 44.08 20.13 2.51
CA THR A 91 43.27 18.89 2.51
C THR A 91 43.63 17.93 3.65
N GLN A 92 44.93 17.81 3.98
CA GLN A 92 45.37 16.95 5.09
C GLN A 92 44.92 17.49 6.44
N GLN A 93 44.97 18.81 6.65
CA GLN A 93 44.50 19.45 7.88
C GLN A 93 42.98 19.35 8.02
N VAL A 94 42.22 19.51 6.92
CA VAL A 94 40.76 19.26 6.91
C VAL A 94 40.46 17.83 7.36
N ASN A 95 41.11 16.83 6.76
CA ASN A 95 40.88 15.43 7.10
C ASN A 95 41.22 15.12 8.56
N ALA A 96 42.34 15.64 9.08
CA ALA A 96 42.73 15.48 10.48
C ALA A 96 41.73 16.16 11.45
N ALA A 97 41.26 17.36 11.12
CA ALA A 97 40.27 18.09 11.91
C ALA A 97 38.92 17.36 11.93
N VAL A 98 38.42 16.90 10.78
CA VAL A 98 37.18 16.12 10.67
C VAL A 98 37.28 14.83 11.47
N LYS A 99 38.38 14.08 11.36
CA LYS A 99 38.60 12.86 12.14
C LYS A 99 38.54 13.13 13.65
N LYS A 100 39.19 14.20 14.12
CA LYS A 100 39.16 14.60 15.54
C LYS A 100 37.74 14.97 16.00
N ILE A 101 36.97 15.68 15.17
CA ILE A 101 35.57 16.02 15.46
C ILE A 101 34.72 14.74 15.55
N GLU A 102 34.91 13.79 14.64
CA GLU A 102 34.21 12.50 14.65
C GLU A 102 34.56 11.68 15.90
N GLU A 103 35.83 11.59 16.29
CA GLU A 103 36.27 10.90 17.53
C GLU A 103 35.66 11.54 18.79
N GLN A 104 35.64 12.87 18.89
CA GLN A 104 35.00 13.57 20.00
C GLN A 104 33.48 13.42 20.00
N THR A 105 32.88 13.29 18.82
CA THR A 105 31.44 13.03 18.68
C THR A 105 31.10 11.61 19.12
N GLY A 106 31.89 10.61 18.72
CA GLY A 106 31.76 9.22 19.16
C GLY A 106 31.76 9.11 20.69
N LYS A 107 32.74 9.72 21.37
CA LYS A 107 32.80 9.75 22.84
C LYS A 107 31.55 10.35 23.51
N ARG A 108 30.90 11.32 22.86
CA ARG A 108 29.64 11.92 23.35
C ARG A 108 28.45 11.01 23.11
N GLN A 109 28.42 10.33 21.95
CA GLN A 109 27.40 9.33 21.64
C GLN A 109 27.50 8.13 22.58
N ASP A 110 28.70 7.59 22.85
CA ASP A 110 28.90 6.45 23.77
C ASP A 110 28.35 6.76 25.17
N LYS A 111 28.68 7.94 25.71
CA LYS A 111 28.14 8.42 27.00
C LYS A 111 26.63 8.59 26.98
N LEU A 112 26.05 9.00 25.86
CA LEU A 112 24.60 9.13 25.71
C LEU A 112 23.94 7.74 25.63
N HIS A 113 24.56 6.82 24.90
CA HIS A 113 24.11 5.44 24.70
C HIS A 113 23.99 4.70 26.03
N GLU A 114 25.04 4.71 26.85
CA GLU A 114 25.03 4.09 28.18
C GLU A 114 23.90 4.64 29.06
N LYS A 115 23.75 5.98 29.10
CA LYS A 115 22.69 6.65 29.85
C LYS A 115 21.30 6.29 29.32
N TYR A 116 21.15 6.15 28.01
CA TYR A 116 19.88 5.80 27.38
C TYR A 116 19.46 4.38 27.74
N LEU A 117 20.37 3.41 27.61
CA LEU A 117 20.10 2.02 28.00
C LEU A 117 19.76 1.91 29.48
N ALA A 118 20.51 2.57 30.36
CA ALA A 118 20.22 2.59 31.79
C ALA A 118 18.81 3.16 32.09
N LYS A 119 18.40 4.22 31.38
CA LYS A 119 17.05 4.80 31.51
C LYS A 119 15.96 3.85 31.02
N LEU A 120 16.17 3.17 29.89
CA LEU A 120 15.20 2.22 29.34
C LEU A 120 15.03 0.98 30.24
N SER A 121 16.10 0.48 30.84
CA SER A 121 16.07 -0.72 31.70
C SER A 121 15.29 -0.54 33.01
N ASN A 122 14.91 0.68 33.38
CA ASN A 122 14.08 0.94 34.56
C ASN A 122 12.60 0.57 34.31
N PRO A 123 11.91 1.13 33.28
CA PRO A 123 10.54 0.73 32.98
C PRO A 123 10.39 -0.53 32.11
N LEU A 124 11.46 -1.07 31.51
CA LEU A 124 11.39 -2.14 30.51
C LEU A 124 12.23 -3.37 30.87
N SER A 125 11.75 -4.56 30.49
CA SER A 125 12.56 -5.78 30.53
C SER A 125 13.64 -5.79 29.43
N PRO A 126 14.68 -6.63 29.52
CA PRO A 126 15.70 -6.74 28.47
C PRO A 126 15.12 -6.98 27.06
N ALA A 127 14.12 -7.86 26.95
CA ALA A 127 13.45 -8.14 25.67
C ALA A 127 12.66 -6.93 25.13
N GLN A 128 12.09 -6.11 26.01
CA GLN A 128 11.43 -4.86 25.62
C GLN A 128 12.44 -3.78 25.21
N VAL A 129 13.61 -3.74 25.86
CA VAL A 129 14.72 -2.88 25.41
C VAL A 129 15.16 -3.28 24.00
N ASP A 130 15.27 -4.57 23.71
CA ASP A 130 15.57 -5.05 22.36
C ASP A 130 14.51 -4.63 21.33
N LYS A 131 13.22 -4.71 21.67
CA LYS A 131 12.13 -4.21 20.81
C LYS A 131 12.26 -2.70 20.54
N VAL A 132 12.67 -1.89 21.53
CA VAL A 132 12.93 -0.46 21.32
C VAL A 132 14.09 -0.26 20.35
N LYS A 133 15.20 -0.98 20.53
CA LYS A 133 16.36 -0.93 19.63
C LYS A 133 15.97 -1.31 18.19
N ASP A 134 15.16 -2.35 18.03
CA ASP A 134 14.63 -2.76 16.74
C ASP A 134 13.74 -1.68 16.12
N GLY A 135 12.79 -1.12 16.88
CA GLY A 135 11.92 -0.04 16.42
C GLY A 135 12.71 1.21 15.96
N MET A 136 13.77 1.57 16.69
CA MET A 136 14.64 2.70 16.34
C MET A 136 15.50 2.47 15.10
N THR A 137 15.64 1.22 14.68
CA THR A 137 16.45 0.77 13.54
C THR A 137 15.61 0.11 12.45
N TYR A 138 14.32 0.44 12.38
CA TYR A 138 13.39 -0.02 11.34
C TYR A 138 13.21 -1.54 11.29
N ASN A 139 13.40 -2.22 12.43
CA ASN A 139 13.39 -3.68 12.55
C ASN A 139 14.42 -4.36 11.65
N ALA A 140 15.53 -3.69 11.32
CA ALA A 140 16.51 -4.19 10.37
C ALA A 140 17.16 -5.50 10.84
N LEU A 141 17.49 -5.65 12.13
CA LEU A 141 18.04 -6.89 12.69
C LEU A 141 17.07 -8.08 12.50
N PRO A 142 15.85 -8.07 13.05
CA PRO A 142 14.97 -9.23 12.95
C PRO A 142 14.57 -9.55 11.50
N ILE A 143 14.39 -8.54 10.64
CA ILE A 143 14.12 -8.76 9.21
C ILE A 143 15.31 -9.41 8.52
N THR A 144 16.51 -8.87 8.72
CA THR A 144 17.72 -9.36 8.05
C THR A 144 18.08 -10.77 8.52
N TYR A 145 18.00 -11.03 9.83
CA TYR A 145 18.26 -12.35 10.39
C TYR A 145 17.30 -13.41 9.83
N ARG A 146 15.99 -13.12 9.82
CA ARG A 146 14.99 -14.00 9.21
C ARG A 146 15.27 -14.27 7.74
N ASN A 147 15.70 -13.27 6.97
CA ASN A 147 16.04 -13.45 5.57
C ASN A 147 17.24 -14.38 5.38
N TYR A 148 18.28 -14.29 6.23
CA TYR A 148 19.41 -15.22 6.19
C TYR A 148 18.97 -16.66 6.46
N LEU A 149 18.14 -16.89 7.49
CA LEU A 149 17.60 -18.23 7.80
C LEU A 149 16.75 -18.80 6.65
N ALA A 150 15.96 -17.96 5.98
CA ALA A 150 15.10 -18.39 4.87
C ALA A 150 15.89 -18.64 3.57
N MET A 151 16.94 -17.85 3.34
CA MET A 151 17.81 -17.97 2.18
C MET A 151 18.71 -19.18 2.28
N ILE A 152 19.24 -19.45 3.48
CA ILE A 152 20.21 -20.49 3.78
C ILE A 152 19.64 -21.39 4.90
N PRO A 153 18.77 -22.35 4.56
CA PRO A 153 18.11 -23.20 5.55
C PRO A 153 19.10 -24.09 6.33
N ASP A 154 20.21 -24.46 5.68
CA ASP A 154 21.24 -25.36 6.23
C ASP A 154 22.36 -24.62 6.98
N LEU A 155 22.06 -23.45 7.58
CA LEU A 155 23.00 -22.80 8.50
C LEU A 155 23.18 -23.66 9.75
N SER A 156 24.43 -23.85 10.17
CA SER A 156 24.75 -24.45 11.47
C SER A 156 24.31 -23.54 12.62
N GLU A 157 24.17 -24.08 13.82
CA GLU A 157 23.79 -23.28 15.00
C GLU A 157 24.86 -22.23 15.34
N GLU A 158 26.14 -22.56 15.17
CA GLU A 158 27.25 -21.63 15.38
C GLU A 158 27.17 -20.44 14.41
N GLN A 159 26.85 -20.71 13.14
CA GLN A 159 26.69 -19.66 12.13
C GLN A 159 25.48 -18.78 12.41
N LYS A 160 24.36 -19.36 12.84
CA LYS A 160 23.16 -18.61 13.27
C LYS A 160 23.48 -17.67 14.42
N VAL A 161 24.18 -18.17 15.44
CA VAL A 161 24.64 -17.38 16.59
C VAL A 161 25.57 -16.25 16.13
N GLN A 162 26.55 -16.54 15.27
CA GLN A 162 27.52 -15.55 14.81
C GLN A 162 26.87 -14.44 13.96
N ILE A 163 25.96 -14.79 13.04
CA ILE A 163 25.19 -13.83 12.24
C ILE A 163 24.36 -12.94 13.16
N LYS A 164 23.64 -13.54 14.12
CA LYS A 164 22.82 -12.78 15.07
C LYS A 164 23.67 -11.84 15.93
N ALA A 165 24.84 -12.28 16.37
CA ALA A 165 25.77 -11.46 17.14
C ALA A 165 26.22 -10.22 16.35
N TRP A 166 26.63 -10.40 15.09
CA TRP A 166 27.03 -9.27 14.22
C TRP A 166 25.88 -8.33 13.88
N LEU A 167 24.67 -8.85 13.64
CA LEU A 167 23.50 -7.98 13.42
C LEU A 167 23.09 -7.25 14.71
N THR A 168 23.34 -7.84 15.88
CA THR A 168 23.14 -7.18 17.18
C THR A 168 24.13 -6.04 17.35
N GLU A 169 25.41 -6.27 17.08
CA GLU A 169 26.46 -5.24 17.08
C GLU A 169 26.12 -4.10 16.09
N ALA A 170 25.66 -4.44 14.88
CA ALA A 170 25.21 -3.46 13.89
C ALA A 170 24.04 -2.61 14.41
N ARG A 171 23.10 -3.22 15.13
CA ARG A 171 21.93 -2.54 15.71
C ARG A 171 22.35 -1.53 16.79
N GLU A 172 23.31 -1.88 17.65
CA GLU A 172 23.84 -0.95 18.66
C GLU A 172 24.46 0.30 18.01
N HIS A 173 25.22 0.14 16.93
CA HIS A 173 25.74 1.28 16.18
C HIS A 173 24.65 2.05 15.42
N ALA A 174 23.70 1.34 14.81
CA ALA A 174 22.66 1.94 13.99
C ALA A 174 21.64 2.75 14.82
N MET A 175 21.35 2.37 16.06
CA MET A 175 20.38 3.12 16.88
C MET A 175 20.83 4.56 17.15
N ASP A 176 22.14 4.79 17.17
CA ASP A 176 22.77 6.11 17.38
C ASP A 176 23.07 6.88 16.09
N GLY A 177 22.65 6.36 14.93
CA GLY A 177 22.77 7.07 13.65
C GLY A 177 21.82 8.27 13.56
N GLY A 178 22.31 9.40 13.05
CA GLY A 178 21.57 10.67 12.93
C GLY A 178 20.56 10.69 11.79
N SER A 179 20.76 9.83 10.78
CA SER A 179 19.91 9.75 9.58
C SER A 179 19.61 8.31 9.20
N SER A 180 18.49 8.07 8.49
CA SER A 180 18.15 6.72 7.99
C SER A 180 19.27 6.11 7.15
N LYS A 181 20.01 6.92 6.38
CA LYS A 181 21.15 6.47 5.58
C LYS A 181 22.29 5.95 6.46
N GLU A 182 22.66 6.67 7.51
CA GLU A 182 23.70 6.22 8.45
C GLU A 182 23.27 4.92 9.16
N LYS A 183 22.00 4.82 9.58
CA LYS A 183 21.48 3.59 10.22
C LYS A 183 21.59 2.38 9.31
N LEU A 184 21.15 2.52 8.06
CA LEU A 184 21.23 1.44 7.06
C LEU A 184 22.67 1.11 6.70
N GLY A 185 23.55 2.10 6.61
CA GLY A 185 24.97 1.91 6.30
C GLY A 185 25.70 1.02 7.31
N TRP A 186 25.34 1.09 8.60
CA TRP A 186 25.85 0.14 9.59
C TRP A 186 25.43 -1.30 9.29
N PHE A 187 24.15 -1.55 9.01
CA PHE A 187 23.69 -2.89 8.62
C PHE A 187 24.34 -3.37 7.31
N GLU A 188 24.54 -2.49 6.33
CA GLU A 188 25.24 -2.83 5.08
C GLU A 188 26.69 -3.28 5.34
N LYS A 189 27.42 -2.57 6.21
CA LYS A 189 28.79 -2.95 6.61
C LYS A 189 28.84 -4.35 7.23
N TYR A 190 27.94 -4.64 8.17
CA TYR A 190 27.91 -5.96 8.82
C TYR A 190 27.36 -7.06 7.91
N LYS A 191 26.44 -6.75 6.97
CA LYS A 191 26.07 -7.69 5.91
C LYS A 191 27.26 -8.07 5.04
N GLY A 192 28.15 -7.13 4.71
CA GLY A 192 29.41 -7.44 4.03
C GLY A 192 30.30 -8.40 4.84
N LYS A 193 30.42 -8.17 6.16
CA LYS A 193 31.14 -9.08 7.07
C LYS A 193 30.54 -10.48 7.08
N ILE A 194 29.22 -10.59 7.15
CA ILE A 194 28.48 -11.86 7.09
C ILE A 194 28.69 -12.56 5.75
N THR A 195 28.63 -11.83 4.63
CA THR A 195 28.89 -12.35 3.29
C THR A 195 30.28 -12.99 3.19
N ASN A 196 31.31 -12.30 3.69
CA ASN A 196 32.68 -12.83 3.69
C ASN A 196 32.79 -14.11 4.54
N TYR A 197 32.17 -14.13 5.71
CA TYR A 197 32.14 -15.29 6.60
C TYR A 197 31.47 -16.52 5.96
N LEU A 198 30.30 -16.33 5.35
CA LEU A 198 29.58 -17.42 4.70
C LEU A 198 30.27 -17.89 3.42
N THR A 199 30.89 -16.98 2.68
CA THR A 199 31.69 -17.36 1.49
C THR A 199 32.91 -18.19 1.90
N ALA A 200 33.58 -17.83 3.01
CA ALA A 200 34.69 -18.62 3.57
C ALA A 200 34.23 -20.01 4.06
N ALA A 201 32.96 -20.15 4.47
CA ALA A 201 32.33 -21.42 4.78
C ALA A 201 31.79 -22.16 3.53
N HIS A 202 32.19 -21.74 2.32
CA HIS A 202 31.86 -22.36 1.03
C HIS A 202 30.37 -22.31 0.63
N TYR A 203 29.57 -21.38 1.18
CA TYR A 203 28.23 -21.14 0.66
C TYR A 203 28.28 -20.40 -0.69
N ASP A 204 27.60 -20.95 -1.71
CA ASP A 204 27.32 -20.24 -2.95
C ASP A 204 26.14 -19.28 -2.75
N LEU A 205 26.44 -18.08 -2.25
CA LEU A 205 25.44 -17.07 -1.92
C LEU A 205 24.64 -16.61 -3.15
N LYS A 206 25.24 -16.61 -4.35
CA LYS A 206 24.53 -16.21 -5.57
C LYS A 206 23.47 -17.24 -5.93
N LYS A 207 23.82 -18.52 -5.87
CA LYS A 207 22.87 -19.60 -6.10
C LYS A 207 21.77 -19.61 -5.04
N LEU A 208 22.14 -19.48 -3.76
CA LEU A 208 21.19 -19.46 -2.64
C LEU A 208 20.21 -18.29 -2.73
N GLU A 209 20.67 -17.11 -3.14
CA GLU A 209 19.81 -15.95 -3.38
C GLU A 209 18.83 -16.20 -4.54
N ALA A 210 19.29 -16.75 -5.66
CA ALA A 210 18.43 -17.08 -6.81
C ALA A 210 17.35 -18.12 -6.44
N ASP A 211 17.75 -19.20 -5.74
CA ASP A 211 16.84 -20.24 -5.29
C ASP A 211 15.83 -19.68 -4.27
N TRP A 212 16.28 -18.84 -3.34
CA TRP A 212 15.41 -18.20 -2.35
C TRP A 212 14.42 -17.23 -2.97
N LEU A 213 14.84 -16.43 -3.95
CA LEU A 213 13.94 -15.56 -4.71
C LEU A 213 12.87 -16.39 -5.43
N SER A 214 13.25 -17.47 -6.10
CA SER A 214 12.32 -18.38 -6.77
C SER A 214 11.33 -19.04 -5.78
N ARG A 215 11.80 -19.49 -4.61
CA ARG A 215 10.95 -20.00 -3.52
C ARG A 215 9.99 -18.92 -3.00
N THR A 216 10.48 -17.71 -2.79
CA THR A 216 9.68 -16.58 -2.26
C THR A 216 8.65 -16.10 -3.27
N GLU A 217 8.98 -16.07 -4.56
CA GLU A 217 8.02 -15.77 -5.62
C GLU A 217 6.94 -16.85 -5.74
N SER A 218 7.33 -18.12 -5.66
CA SER A 218 6.41 -19.26 -5.65
C SER A 218 5.51 -19.24 -4.40
N GLN A 219 6.06 -18.93 -3.23
CA GLN A 219 5.31 -18.79 -1.98
C GLN A 219 4.42 -17.56 -1.97
N LYS A 220 4.85 -16.40 -2.52
CA LYS A 220 3.99 -15.22 -2.72
C LYS A 220 2.88 -15.52 -3.72
N ALA A 221 3.16 -16.26 -4.80
CA ALA A 221 2.14 -16.70 -5.73
C ALA A 221 1.14 -17.66 -5.07
N THR A 222 1.61 -18.53 -4.17
CA THR A 222 0.77 -19.50 -3.43
C THR A 222 -0.02 -18.84 -2.30
N HIS A 223 0.57 -17.90 -1.56
CA HIS A 223 -0.07 -17.11 -0.51
C HIS A 223 -1.06 -16.09 -1.09
N ASN A 224 -0.77 -15.51 -2.25
CA ASN A 224 -1.74 -14.67 -2.97
C ASN A 224 -2.86 -15.50 -3.61
N LYS A 225 -2.62 -16.78 -3.93
CA LYS A 225 -3.68 -17.75 -4.26
C LYS A 225 -4.53 -18.10 -3.04
N SER A 226 -3.96 -18.33 -1.85
CA SER A 226 -4.73 -18.73 -0.65
C SER A 226 -5.53 -17.58 -0.02
N ALA A 227 -4.97 -16.36 0.07
CA ALA A 227 -5.69 -15.18 0.56
C ALA A 227 -6.71 -14.65 -0.48
N GLY A 228 -6.41 -14.78 -1.78
CA GLY A 228 -7.36 -14.49 -2.85
C GLY A 228 -8.54 -15.45 -2.88
N ASN A 229 -8.29 -16.74 -2.64
CA ASN A 229 -9.33 -17.78 -2.64
C ASN A 229 -10.40 -17.51 -1.55
N ALA A 230 -10.02 -17.14 -0.33
CA ALA A 230 -11.00 -16.91 0.74
C ALA A 230 -12.00 -15.77 0.42
N GLU A 231 -11.53 -14.66 -0.16
CA GLU A 231 -12.41 -13.55 -0.57
C GLU A 231 -13.22 -13.89 -1.83
N SER A 232 -12.60 -14.55 -2.81
CA SER A 232 -13.31 -15.04 -4.00
C SER A 232 -14.42 -16.02 -3.65
N VAL A 233 -14.18 -16.94 -2.70
CA VAL A 233 -15.18 -17.89 -2.20
C VAL A 233 -16.32 -17.15 -1.51
N LYS A 234 -16.04 -16.16 -0.66
CA LYS A 234 -17.09 -15.33 -0.03
C LYS A 234 -17.95 -14.60 -1.07
N ARG A 235 -17.32 -13.96 -2.07
CA ARG A 235 -18.04 -13.28 -3.15
C ARG A 235 -18.86 -14.24 -3.99
N ALA A 236 -18.31 -15.41 -4.32
CA ALA A 236 -19.03 -16.48 -5.01
C ALA A 236 -20.25 -16.96 -4.20
N GLN A 237 -20.09 -17.11 -2.88
CA GLN A 237 -21.16 -17.55 -1.99
C GLN A 237 -22.34 -16.56 -1.97
N VAL A 238 -22.07 -15.25 -1.88
CA VAL A 238 -23.11 -14.20 -1.93
C VAL A 238 -23.94 -14.29 -3.21
N VAL A 239 -23.28 -14.51 -4.35
CA VAL A 239 -23.98 -14.68 -5.63
C VAL A 239 -24.79 -15.98 -5.64
N LEU A 240 -24.18 -17.08 -5.22
CA LEU A 240 -24.78 -18.42 -5.23
C LEU A 240 -26.05 -18.51 -4.36
N ASP A 241 -26.04 -17.84 -3.20
CA ASP A 241 -27.19 -17.80 -2.29
C ASP A 241 -28.37 -17.04 -2.89
N SER A 242 -28.09 -16.03 -3.72
CA SER A 242 -29.14 -15.30 -4.43
C SER A 242 -29.87 -16.17 -5.46
N LEU A 243 -29.23 -17.21 -6.01
CA LEU A 243 -29.78 -18.00 -7.13
C LEU A 243 -30.75 -19.10 -6.71
N LYS A 244 -30.79 -19.46 -5.41
CA LYS A 244 -31.69 -20.50 -4.86
C LYS A 244 -31.68 -21.82 -5.65
N ILE A 245 -30.51 -22.23 -6.16
CA ILE A 245 -30.33 -23.50 -6.89
C ILE A 245 -30.47 -24.66 -5.89
N THR A 246 -31.44 -25.54 -6.10
CA THR A 246 -31.72 -26.71 -5.25
C THR A 246 -30.93 -27.96 -5.66
N ASP A 247 -30.60 -28.09 -6.95
CA ASP A 247 -29.75 -29.18 -7.47
C ASP A 247 -28.31 -29.01 -6.98
N GLY A 248 -27.83 -29.96 -6.17
CA GLY A 248 -26.50 -29.90 -5.55
C GLY A 248 -25.34 -29.93 -6.55
N THR A 249 -25.45 -30.72 -7.61
CA THR A 249 -24.42 -30.86 -8.65
C THR A 249 -24.29 -29.56 -9.44
N LYS A 250 -25.43 -29.01 -9.87
CA LYS A 250 -25.50 -27.73 -10.58
C LYS A 250 -25.02 -26.59 -9.70
N ARG A 251 -25.42 -26.56 -8.42
CA ARG A 251 -24.96 -25.57 -7.44
C ARG A 251 -23.43 -25.62 -7.30
N ALA A 252 -22.84 -26.80 -7.20
CA ALA A 252 -21.38 -26.96 -7.13
C ALA A 252 -20.66 -26.48 -8.41
N LYS A 253 -21.19 -26.79 -9.60
CA LYS A 253 -20.63 -26.28 -10.87
C LYS A 253 -20.66 -24.75 -10.94
N VAL A 254 -21.80 -24.14 -10.61
CA VAL A 254 -21.96 -22.68 -10.61
C VAL A 254 -21.03 -22.03 -9.58
N GLN A 255 -20.91 -22.62 -8.38
CA GLN A 255 -19.96 -22.17 -7.36
C GLN A 255 -18.52 -22.20 -7.88
N ALA A 256 -18.10 -23.29 -8.53
CA ALA A 256 -16.76 -23.40 -9.09
C ALA A 256 -16.47 -22.34 -10.16
N LEU A 257 -17.43 -22.08 -11.06
CA LEU A 257 -17.32 -21.04 -12.08
C LEU A 257 -17.20 -19.63 -11.47
N LEU A 258 -18.00 -19.32 -10.44
CA LEU A 258 -17.96 -18.03 -9.74
C LEU A 258 -16.63 -17.82 -9.02
N THR A 259 -16.17 -18.81 -8.24
CA THR A 259 -14.91 -18.74 -7.52
C THR A 259 -13.75 -18.58 -8.50
N GLN A 260 -13.71 -19.38 -9.57
CA GLN A 260 -12.67 -19.29 -10.60
C GLN A 260 -12.64 -17.90 -11.27
N HIS A 261 -13.81 -17.30 -11.52
CA HIS A 261 -13.89 -15.97 -12.10
C HIS A 261 -13.34 -14.91 -11.15
N PHE A 262 -13.78 -14.88 -9.89
CA PHE A 262 -13.27 -13.92 -8.90
C PHE A 262 -11.77 -14.07 -8.64
N ASP A 263 -11.26 -15.30 -8.62
CA ASP A 263 -9.81 -15.56 -8.53
C ASP A 263 -9.05 -15.00 -9.73
N SER A 264 -9.61 -15.17 -10.93
CA SER A 264 -9.02 -14.64 -12.17
C SER A 264 -8.98 -13.11 -12.14
N LEU A 265 -10.07 -12.46 -11.71
CA LEU A 265 -10.12 -11.00 -11.55
C LEU A 265 -9.04 -10.53 -10.55
N ASN A 266 -8.99 -11.11 -9.36
CA ASN A 266 -8.01 -10.74 -8.34
C ASN A 266 -6.57 -10.92 -8.86
N SER A 267 -6.27 -12.04 -9.53
CA SER A 267 -4.96 -12.29 -10.13
C SER A 267 -4.58 -11.25 -11.19
N ILE A 268 -5.54 -10.77 -11.99
CA ILE A 268 -5.28 -9.73 -12.99
C ILE A 268 -4.99 -8.39 -12.30
N PHE A 269 -5.79 -8.01 -11.29
CA PHE A 269 -5.60 -6.76 -10.56
C PHE A 269 -4.27 -6.72 -9.79
N GLN A 270 -3.90 -7.80 -9.12
CA GLN A 270 -2.60 -7.87 -8.42
C GLN A 270 -1.43 -7.74 -9.39
N ARG A 271 -1.49 -8.43 -10.54
CA ARG A 271 -0.44 -8.31 -11.58
C ARG A 271 -0.34 -6.89 -12.13
N ARG A 272 -1.49 -6.25 -12.41
CA ARG A 272 -1.51 -4.84 -12.84
C ARG A 272 -0.91 -3.94 -11.77
N LYS A 273 -1.28 -4.11 -10.49
CA LYS A 273 -0.77 -3.33 -9.36
C LYS A 273 0.75 -3.46 -9.23
N SER A 274 1.29 -4.67 -9.27
CA SER A 274 2.74 -4.89 -9.25
C SER A 274 3.43 -4.24 -10.44
N ALA A 275 2.90 -4.40 -11.65
CA ALA A 275 3.45 -3.78 -12.85
C ALA A 275 3.45 -2.24 -12.77
N MET A 276 2.38 -1.64 -12.21
CA MET A 276 2.31 -0.20 -11.98
C MET A 276 3.31 0.28 -10.92
N GLN A 277 3.51 -0.50 -9.84
CA GLN A 277 4.53 -0.20 -8.83
C GLN A 277 5.93 -0.22 -9.46
N THR A 278 6.25 -1.23 -10.26
CA THR A 278 7.51 -1.28 -11.01
C THR A 278 7.64 -0.11 -11.98
N ALA A 279 6.57 0.24 -12.71
CA ALA A 279 6.57 1.39 -13.63
C ALA A 279 6.88 2.71 -12.89
N SER A 280 6.36 2.90 -11.68
CA SER A 280 6.57 4.11 -10.88
C SER A 280 8.01 4.29 -10.36
N GLN A 281 8.85 3.24 -10.43
CA GLN A 281 10.25 3.30 -9.99
C GLN A 281 11.19 3.84 -11.07
N TYR A 282 10.73 3.99 -12.32
CA TYR A 282 11.54 4.55 -13.39
C TYR A 282 11.70 6.07 -13.20
N ALA A 283 12.95 6.55 -13.31
CA ALA A 283 13.26 7.98 -13.20
C ALA A 283 12.74 8.79 -14.40
N ASP A 284 12.72 8.17 -15.58
CA ASP A 284 12.11 8.73 -16.78
C ASP A 284 10.59 8.67 -16.68
N LYS A 285 9.95 9.84 -16.64
CA LYS A 285 8.50 9.99 -16.50
C LYS A 285 7.73 9.52 -17.73
N GLU A 286 8.27 9.70 -18.93
CA GLU A 286 7.60 9.27 -20.16
C GLU A 286 7.60 7.75 -20.24
N LEU A 287 8.74 7.12 -19.94
CA LEU A 287 8.84 5.67 -19.85
C LEU A 287 7.96 5.09 -18.73
N ALA A 288 7.92 5.73 -17.56
CA ALA A 288 7.06 5.32 -16.45
C ALA A 288 5.57 5.35 -16.86
N ASN A 289 5.14 6.43 -17.54
CA ASN A 289 3.77 6.57 -18.04
C ASN A 289 3.45 5.51 -19.10
N ALA A 290 4.30 5.33 -20.11
CA ALA A 290 4.10 4.34 -21.17
C ALA A 290 3.98 2.91 -20.60
N ARG A 291 4.80 2.56 -19.60
CA ARG A 291 4.71 1.27 -18.91
C ARG A 291 3.45 1.13 -18.06
N GLY A 292 3.04 2.21 -17.38
CA GLY A 292 1.78 2.27 -16.65
C GLY A 292 0.57 2.03 -17.57
N GLU A 293 0.52 2.70 -18.72
CA GLU A 293 -0.52 2.52 -19.73
C GLU A 293 -0.52 1.11 -20.31
N ALA A 294 0.65 0.55 -20.63
CA ALA A 294 0.78 -0.82 -21.09
C ALA A 294 0.24 -1.83 -20.05
N ALA A 295 0.50 -1.61 -18.76
CA ALA A 295 -0.03 -2.45 -17.68
C ALA A 295 -1.56 -2.37 -17.61
N TRP A 296 -2.15 -1.18 -17.75
CA TRP A 296 -3.59 -0.99 -17.80
C TRP A 296 -4.23 -1.66 -19.02
N SER A 297 -3.67 -1.46 -20.21
CA SER A 297 -4.16 -2.06 -21.45
C SER A 297 -4.12 -3.59 -21.39
N ALA A 298 -3.00 -4.15 -20.93
CA ALA A 298 -2.85 -5.60 -20.74
C ALA A 298 -3.86 -6.17 -19.72
N ALA A 299 -4.14 -5.44 -18.64
CA ALA A 299 -5.15 -5.84 -17.65
C ALA A 299 -6.56 -5.80 -18.26
N SER A 300 -6.91 -4.70 -18.94
CA SER A 300 -8.23 -4.52 -19.59
C SER A 300 -8.53 -5.64 -20.59
N GLY A 301 -7.58 -5.95 -21.49
CA GLY A 301 -7.74 -7.04 -22.45
C GLY A 301 -7.96 -8.41 -21.78
N LYS A 302 -7.25 -8.67 -20.68
CA LYS A 302 -7.43 -9.91 -19.90
C LYS A 302 -8.78 -9.94 -19.18
N LEU A 303 -9.22 -8.83 -18.58
CA LEU A 303 -10.52 -8.72 -17.90
C LEU A 303 -11.67 -9.04 -18.86
N ASN A 304 -11.67 -8.42 -20.03
CA ASN A 304 -12.69 -8.68 -21.06
C ASN A 304 -12.73 -10.15 -21.48
N LYS A 305 -11.55 -10.77 -21.66
CA LYS A 305 -11.46 -12.20 -22.03
C LYS A 305 -12.00 -13.11 -20.92
N VAL A 306 -11.59 -12.92 -19.67
CA VAL A 306 -12.07 -13.78 -18.55
C VAL A 306 -13.55 -13.58 -18.28
N HIS A 307 -14.08 -12.37 -18.51
CA HIS A 307 -15.48 -12.06 -18.39
C HIS A 307 -16.33 -12.77 -19.45
N ALA A 308 -15.94 -12.67 -20.72
CA ALA A 308 -16.64 -13.34 -21.83
C ALA A 308 -16.66 -14.87 -21.64
N ILE A 309 -15.52 -15.46 -21.26
CA ILE A 309 -15.43 -16.91 -20.96
C ILE A 309 -16.32 -17.28 -19.78
N PHE A 310 -16.34 -16.47 -18.71
CA PHE A 310 -17.17 -16.72 -17.54
C PHE A 310 -18.66 -16.73 -17.90
N LEU A 311 -19.16 -15.70 -18.60
CA LEU A 311 -20.57 -15.65 -18.98
C LEU A 311 -20.94 -16.79 -19.95
N GLY A 312 -20.08 -17.12 -20.91
CA GLY A 312 -20.33 -18.22 -21.83
C GLY A 312 -20.41 -19.59 -21.15
N LYS A 313 -19.59 -19.84 -20.13
CA LYS A 313 -19.69 -21.05 -19.30
C LYS A 313 -20.90 -21.02 -18.38
N LEU A 314 -21.19 -19.86 -17.79
CA LEU A 314 -22.32 -19.73 -16.89
C LEU A 314 -23.66 -19.94 -17.61
N SER A 315 -23.76 -19.54 -18.89
CA SER A 315 -24.95 -19.74 -19.70
C SER A 315 -25.26 -21.20 -20.05
N THR A 316 -24.30 -22.12 -19.92
CA THR A 316 -24.60 -23.56 -20.06
C THR A 316 -25.25 -24.13 -18.81
N GLU A 317 -25.11 -23.44 -17.68
CA GLU A 317 -25.65 -23.88 -16.39
C GLU A 317 -26.91 -23.09 -16.02
N LEU A 318 -27.01 -21.80 -16.33
CA LEU A 318 -28.10 -20.92 -15.86
C LEU A 318 -28.99 -20.41 -16.99
N SER A 319 -30.27 -20.17 -16.68
CA SER A 319 -31.19 -19.44 -17.55
C SER A 319 -30.78 -17.97 -17.72
N ALA A 320 -31.25 -17.33 -18.78
CA ALA A 320 -30.98 -15.91 -19.04
C ALA A 320 -31.33 -15.01 -17.83
N ASP A 321 -32.49 -15.23 -17.20
CA ASP A 321 -32.91 -14.47 -16.01
C ASP A 321 -31.95 -14.65 -14.82
N ASN A 322 -31.45 -15.87 -14.62
CA ASN A 322 -30.49 -16.14 -13.56
C ASN A 322 -29.12 -15.54 -13.86
N ILE A 323 -28.70 -15.49 -15.13
CA ILE A 323 -27.49 -14.76 -15.54
C ILE A 323 -27.65 -13.28 -15.22
N GLU A 324 -28.76 -12.66 -15.59
CA GLU A 324 -29.04 -11.26 -15.28
C GLU A 324 -29.03 -10.99 -13.77
N LYS A 325 -29.57 -11.92 -12.97
CA LYS A 325 -29.48 -11.87 -11.51
C LYS A 325 -28.04 -11.95 -11.00
N VAL A 326 -27.21 -12.84 -11.56
CA VAL A 326 -25.77 -12.91 -11.23
C VAL A 326 -25.09 -11.58 -11.50
N LYS A 327 -25.27 -11.02 -12.71
CA LYS A 327 -24.66 -9.73 -13.08
C LYS A 327 -25.05 -8.63 -12.10
N ASP A 328 -26.33 -8.60 -11.70
CA ASP A 328 -26.83 -7.61 -10.75
C ASP A 328 -26.23 -7.77 -9.36
N VAL A 329 -26.14 -8.99 -8.83
CA VAL A 329 -25.55 -9.21 -7.49
C VAL A 329 -24.05 -8.91 -7.49
N MET A 330 -23.33 -9.29 -8.55
CA MET A 330 -21.91 -8.95 -8.71
C MET A 330 -21.64 -7.45 -8.77
N THR A 331 -22.66 -6.66 -9.07
CA THR A 331 -22.62 -5.19 -9.17
C THR A 331 -23.49 -4.51 -8.09
N GLU A 332 -23.75 -5.22 -6.99
CA GLU A 332 -24.43 -4.68 -5.79
C GLU A 332 -25.86 -4.16 -6.07
N GLY A 333 -26.51 -4.71 -7.09
CA GLY A 333 -27.84 -4.30 -7.52
C GLY A 333 -27.89 -2.89 -8.09
N GLY A 334 -26.75 -2.33 -8.50
CA GLY A 334 -26.62 -0.95 -8.96
C GLY A 334 -27.61 -0.60 -10.09
N CYS A 335 -27.83 -1.51 -11.04
CA CYS A 335 -28.76 -1.31 -12.14
C CYS A 335 -30.20 -1.10 -11.65
N ARG A 336 -30.73 -2.06 -10.86
CA ARG A 336 -32.08 -1.95 -10.29
C ARG A 336 -32.25 -0.75 -9.38
N LYS A 337 -31.23 -0.43 -8.56
CA LYS A 337 -31.26 0.72 -7.65
C LYS A 337 -31.36 2.04 -8.42
N GLU A 338 -30.51 2.24 -9.42
CA GLU A 338 -30.54 3.47 -10.23
C GLU A 338 -31.81 3.55 -11.07
N TYR A 339 -32.30 2.43 -11.61
CA TYR A 339 -33.56 2.42 -12.36
C TYR A 339 -34.76 2.82 -11.49
N LYS A 340 -34.81 2.31 -10.25
CA LYS A 340 -35.82 2.73 -9.26
C LYS A 340 -35.73 4.23 -8.97
N ASN A 341 -34.52 4.79 -8.87
CA ASN A 341 -34.33 6.24 -8.67
C ASN A 341 -34.88 7.05 -9.86
N TYR A 342 -34.65 6.60 -11.09
CA TYR A 342 -35.21 7.24 -12.29
C TYR A 342 -36.73 7.22 -12.30
N LEU A 343 -37.36 6.10 -11.95
CA LEU A 343 -38.82 6.01 -11.88
C LEU A 343 -39.41 6.89 -10.76
N ALA A 344 -38.66 7.11 -9.68
CA ALA A 344 -39.07 8.03 -8.61
C ALA A 344 -38.94 9.51 -9.04
N LEU A 345 -37.88 9.86 -9.75
CA LEU A 345 -37.67 11.22 -10.29
C LEU A 345 -38.65 11.54 -11.42
N PHE A 346 -38.92 10.56 -12.28
CA PHE A 346 -39.71 10.73 -13.49
C PHE A 346 -40.78 9.62 -13.60
N PRO A 347 -41.88 9.70 -12.83
CA PRO A 347 -42.93 8.69 -12.88
C PRO A 347 -43.63 8.61 -14.26
N GLY A 348 -43.60 9.71 -15.02
CA GLY A 348 -44.22 9.84 -16.34
C GLY A 348 -43.40 9.32 -17.53
N LEU A 349 -42.23 8.68 -17.32
CA LEU A 349 -41.44 8.14 -18.44
C LEU A 349 -42.27 7.20 -19.31
N ASN A 350 -42.25 7.42 -20.62
CA ASN A 350 -42.92 6.54 -21.57
C ASN A 350 -42.13 5.22 -21.80
N PRO A 351 -42.70 4.20 -22.46
CA PRO A 351 -42.03 2.91 -22.64
C PRO A 351 -40.68 2.97 -23.39
N VAL A 352 -40.55 3.86 -24.39
CA VAL A 352 -39.30 4.04 -25.15
C VAL A 352 -38.21 4.62 -24.26
N GLN A 353 -38.55 5.64 -23.47
CA GLN A 353 -37.60 6.29 -22.56
C GLN A 353 -37.18 5.34 -21.43
N ARG A 354 -38.13 4.58 -20.87
CA ARG A 354 -37.83 3.54 -19.87
C ARG A 354 -36.84 2.50 -20.41
N THR A 355 -37.08 2.01 -21.62
CA THR A 355 -36.19 1.05 -22.29
C THR A 355 -34.80 1.63 -22.52
N GLN A 356 -34.70 2.89 -22.97
CA GLN A 356 -33.39 3.52 -23.22
C GLN A 356 -32.60 3.78 -21.93
N VAL A 357 -33.27 4.23 -20.86
CA VAL A 357 -32.64 4.39 -19.54
C VAL A 357 -32.15 3.03 -19.03
N TRP A 358 -32.99 2.00 -19.12
CA TRP A 358 -32.60 0.63 -18.74
C TRP A 358 -31.40 0.14 -19.54
N ALA A 359 -31.36 0.39 -20.85
CA ALA A 359 -30.24 0.02 -21.72
C ALA A 359 -28.90 0.66 -21.26
N TYR A 360 -28.91 1.94 -20.90
CA TYR A 360 -27.71 2.58 -20.34
C TYR A 360 -27.28 1.98 -19.01
N LEU A 361 -28.22 1.66 -18.13
CA LEU A 361 -27.91 1.05 -16.83
C LEU A 361 -27.42 -0.40 -16.98
N THR A 362 -27.92 -1.17 -17.94
CA THR A 362 -27.40 -2.50 -18.26
C THR A 362 -25.99 -2.42 -18.85
N GLU A 363 -25.71 -1.45 -19.72
CA GLU A 363 -24.35 -1.23 -20.25
C GLU A 363 -23.39 -0.82 -19.12
N ALA A 364 -23.83 0.02 -18.18
CA ALA A 364 -23.05 0.38 -17.00
C ALA A 364 -22.72 -0.85 -16.15
N ARG A 365 -23.71 -1.71 -15.92
CA ARG A 365 -23.59 -2.94 -15.14
C ARG A 365 -22.59 -3.90 -15.77
N ASP A 366 -22.68 -4.13 -17.07
CA ASP A 366 -21.80 -5.05 -17.78
C ASP A 366 -20.34 -4.57 -17.74
N ASN A 367 -20.10 -3.25 -17.84
CA ASN A 367 -18.78 -2.67 -17.61
C ASN A 367 -18.31 -2.79 -16.13
N ALA A 368 -19.22 -2.56 -15.19
CA ALA A 368 -18.94 -2.61 -13.75
C ALA A 368 -18.58 -4.02 -13.27
N MET A 369 -18.97 -5.09 -13.96
CA MET A 369 -18.58 -6.45 -13.60
C MET A 369 -17.06 -6.68 -13.63
N ASN A 370 -16.34 -5.91 -14.45
CA ASN A 370 -14.88 -5.97 -14.57
C ASN A 370 -14.16 -5.02 -13.59
N ALA A 371 -14.89 -4.34 -12.70
CA ALA A 371 -14.31 -3.37 -11.79
C ALA A 371 -13.71 -4.02 -10.53
N GLU A 372 -12.56 -3.49 -10.11
CA GLU A 372 -11.79 -4.01 -8.96
C GLU A 372 -12.46 -3.74 -7.62
N SER A 373 -13.10 -2.58 -7.45
CA SER A 373 -13.67 -2.14 -6.17
C SER A 373 -15.09 -1.61 -6.32
N ALA A 374 -15.79 -1.49 -5.19
CA ALA A 374 -17.14 -0.92 -5.13
C ALA A 374 -17.15 0.53 -5.64
N ASP A 375 -16.11 1.31 -5.34
CA ASP A 375 -15.98 2.68 -5.85
C ASP A 375 -15.89 2.71 -7.37
N VAL A 376 -15.08 1.84 -7.98
CA VAL A 376 -14.97 1.78 -9.45
C VAL A 376 -16.29 1.31 -10.08
N ARG A 377 -17.00 0.36 -9.46
CA ARG A 377 -18.36 -0.02 -9.89
C ARG A 377 -19.32 1.17 -9.86
N LYS A 378 -19.31 1.95 -8.77
CA LYS A 378 -20.14 3.15 -8.62
C LYS A 378 -19.81 4.19 -9.70
N GLN A 379 -18.54 4.38 -10.05
CA GLN A 379 -18.14 5.31 -11.11
C GLN A 379 -18.71 4.93 -12.48
N TRP A 380 -18.78 3.63 -12.81
CA TRP A 380 -19.46 3.17 -14.02
C TRP A 380 -20.94 3.59 -14.05
N PHE A 381 -21.67 3.36 -12.96
CA PHE A 381 -23.07 3.81 -12.88
C PHE A 381 -23.20 5.34 -12.95
N ILE A 382 -22.30 6.11 -12.32
CA ILE A 382 -22.30 7.58 -12.41
C ILE A 382 -22.12 8.04 -13.86
N LYS A 383 -21.17 7.46 -14.60
CA LYS A 383 -20.90 7.80 -15.99
C LYS A 383 -22.13 7.57 -16.87
N TYR A 384 -22.77 6.43 -16.72
CA TYR A 384 -23.92 6.05 -17.53
C TYR A 384 -25.22 6.74 -17.11
N ARG A 385 -25.35 7.07 -15.83
CA ARG A 385 -26.38 8.01 -15.35
C ARG A 385 -26.24 9.36 -16.02
N GLY A 386 -25.02 9.86 -16.26
CA GLY A 386 -24.79 11.05 -17.07
C GLY A 386 -25.35 10.93 -18.49
N ARG A 387 -25.14 9.79 -19.17
CA ARG A 387 -25.70 9.52 -20.50
C ARG A 387 -27.22 9.48 -20.50
N ALA A 388 -27.81 8.78 -19.54
CA ALA A 388 -29.27 8.71 -19.36
C ALA A 388 -29.88 10.09 -19.05
N ASN A 389 -29.23 10.88 -18.20
CA ASN A 389 -29.64 12.25 -17.89
C ASN A 389 -29.64 13.12 -19.14
N ASN A 390 -28.57 13.10 -19.94
CA ASN A 390 -28.50 13.88 -21.18
C ASN A 390 -29.59 13.49 -22.17
N PHE A 391 -29.87 12.18 -22.29
CA PHE A 391 -30.96 11.67 -23.12
C PHE A 391 -32.34 12.18 -22.65
N LEU A 392 -32.61 12.16 -21.35
CA LEU A 392 -33.87 12.66 -20.80
C LEU A 392 -33.99 14.18 -20.91
N SER A 393 -32.92 14.93 -20.66
CA SER A 393 -32.93 16.38 -20.86
C SER A 393 -33.23 16.76 -22.31
N ALA A 394 -32.66 16.03 -23.29
CA ALA A 394 -32.97 16.23 -24.70
C ALA A 394 -34.44 15.90 -25.04
N ALA A 395 -35.08 15.03 -24.27
CA ALA A 395 -36.51 14.73 -24.36
C ALA A 395 -37.40 15.69 -23.55
N GLY A 396 -36.84 16.78 -23.00
CA GLY A 396 -37.58 17.83 -22.30
C GLY A 396 -37.76 17.64 -20.79
N TYR A 397 -37.10 16.65 -20.17
CA TYR A 397 -37.16 16.47 -18.73
C TYR A 397 -36.20 17.41 -17.98
N ASP A 398 -36.69 18.07 -16.94
CA ASP A 398 -35.87 18.90 -16.05
C ASP A 398 -35.45 18.10 -14.80
N LEU A 399 -34.19 17.68 -14.77
CA LEU A 399 -33.59 16.92 -13.67
C LEU A 399 -33.52 17.71 -12.36
N ARG A 400 -33.27 19.02 -12.44
CA ARG A 400 -33.14 19.85 -11.25
C ARG A 400 -34.50 19.98 -10.58
N LYS A 401 -35.51 20.34 -11.36
CA LYS A 401 -36.90 20.45 -10.88
C LYS A 401 -37.41 19.11 -10.33
N ALA A 402 -37.18 18.01 -11.04
CA ALA A 402 -37.60 16.68 -10.58
C ALA A 402 -36.94 16.28 -9.24
N THR A 403 -35.69 16.66 -9.02
CA THR A 403 -34.99 16.41 -7.75
C THR A 403 -35.59 17.25 -6.62
N GLU A 404 -35.80 18.55 -6.86
CA GLU A 404 -36.41 19.46 -5.89
C GLU A 404 -37.84 19.02 -5.48
N ASP A 405 -38.63 18.56 -6.45
CA ASP A 405 -40.00 18.07 -6.21
C ASP A 405 -40.01 16.76 -5.40
N LEU A 406 -39.08 15.84 -5.69
CA LEU A 406 -38.94 14.59 -4.94
C LEU A 406 -38.52 14.83 -3.49
N GLU A 407 -37.56 15.72 -3.25
CA GLU A 407 -37.11 16.10 -1.90
C GLU A 407 -38.24 16.74 -1.07
N LYS A 408 -39.00 17.66 -1.68
CA LYS A 408 -40.18 18.27 -1.04
C LYS A 408 -41.23 17.22 -0.65
N HIS A 409 -41.48 16.24 -1.52
CA HIS A 409 -42.43 15.16 -1.24
C HIS A 409 -41.95 14.23 -0.12
N GLN A 410 -40.66 13.88 -0.10
CA GLN A 410 -40.06 13.06 0.96
C GLN A 410 -40.10 13.76 2.32
N ASN A 411 -39.75 15.05 2.37
CA ASN A 411 -39.78 15.83 3.61
C ASN A 411 -41.21 15.99 4.18
N LYS A 412 -42.22 16.22 3.32
CA LYS A 412 -43.62 16.26 3.74
C LYS A 412 -44.11 14.95 4.35
N ASN A 413 -43.63 13.81 3.87
CA ASN A 413 -44.00 12.50 4.39
C ASN A 413 -43.21 12.10 5.65
N ALA A 414 -42.01 12.65 5.85
CA ALA A 414 -41.23 12.46 7.07
C ALA A 414 -41.81 13.24 8.27
N ILE A 415 -42.49 14.36 8.03
CA ILE A 415 -43.13 15.17 9.08
C ILE A 415 -44.50 14.61 9.50
N LYS A 416 -45.11 13.73 8.69
CA LYS A 416 -46.40 13.08 8.95
C LYS A 416 -46.29 11.71 9.64
N LYS A 417 -45.08 11.22 9.88
CA LYS A 417 -44.78 10.04 10.69
C LYS A 417 -44.16 10.49 12.00
#